data_AF-A0AAV6YSL8-F1
#
_entry.id   AF-A0AAV6YSL8-F1
#
_cell.length_a   1.000
_cell.length_b   1.000
_cell.length_c   1.000
_cell.angle_alpha   90.00
_cell.angle_beta   90.00
_cell.angle_gamma   90.00
#
_symmetry.space_group_name_H-M   'P 1'
#
loop_
_entity.id
_entity.type
_entity.pdbx_description
1 polymer ?
#
loop_
_entity_poly.entity_id
_entity_poly.type
_entity_poly.pdbx_seq_one_letter_code
_entity_poly.pdbx_strand_id
1 'polypeptide(L)'
;MYLNFGEIGTNIKNLMEDFQRKKPKEQQKLESITDMKAFVENYPQFKKMSGTVSKHVTVVGELSRLVSERHLMEVSEVEQELSCQNDHSNALQNVKRLLQNQRLSELDATRLVMLYALHYERHSSNALQSLLADLRNRGVSEKYRRVRCFLVFPFKSPRNLV
;
A
#
# COMPACT_ATOMS: atom_id res chain seq x y z
N MET A 1 0.00 15.94 1.72
CA MET A 1 -1.07 14.94 1.49
C MET A 1 -0.77 14.06 0.28
N TYR A 2 -0.10 14.57 -0.77
CA TYR A 2 0.24 13.83 -1.99
C TYR A 2 1.64 13.21 -2.01
N LEU A 3 2.20 12.90 -0.84
CA LEU A 3 3.55 12.36 -0.75
C LEU A 3 3.52 10.83 -0.86
N ASN A 4 4.55 10.25 -1.46
CA ASN A 4 4.69 8.80 -1.54
C ASN A 4 5.04 8.20 -0.16
N PHE A 5 4.92 6.88 -0.04
CA PHE A 5 5.12 6.20 1.25
C PHE A 5 6.52 6.44 1.85
N GLY A 6 7.57 6.50 1.01
CA GLY A 6 8.94 6.79 1.45
C GLY A 6 9.10 8.23 1.96
N GLU A 7 8.53 9.21 1.25
CA GLU A 7 8.52 10.62 1.66
C GLU A 7 7.74 10.83 2.96
N ILE A 8 6.63 10.12 3.16
CA ILE A 8 5.88 10.13 4.43
C ILE A 8 6.78 9.60 5.55
N GLY A 9 7.49 8.49 5.33
CA GLY A 9 8.43 7.93 6.30
C GLY A 9 9.51 8.92 6.73
N THR A 10 10.15 9.60 5.76
CA THR A 10 11.15 10.63 6.02
C THR A 10 10.58 11.82 6.82
N ASN A 11 9.38 12.27 6.48
CA ASN A 11 8.74 13.38 7.20
C ASN A 11 8.39 13.02 8.65
N ILE A 12 7.94 11.79 8.90
CA ILE A 12 7.70 11.33 10.28
C ILE A 12 9.01 11.23 11.07
N LYS A 13 10.09 10.77 10.44
CA LYS A 13 11.41 10.75 11.06
C LYS A 13 11.85 12.17 11.46
N ASN A 14 11.75 13.13 10.55
CA ASN A 14 12.08 14.54 10.84
C ASN A 14 11.22 15.11 11.98
N LEU A 15 9.91 14.81 11.98
CA LEU A 15 8.99 15.23 13.04
C LEU A 15 9.37 14.63 14.40
N MET A 16 9.82 13.36 14.43
CA MET A 16 10.29 12.69 15.63
C MET A 16 11.61 13.29 16.14
N GLU A 17 12.55 13.60 15.24
CA GLU A 17 13.82 14.26 15.59
C GLU A 17 13.57 15.67 16.16
N ASP A 18 12.68 16.46 15.55
CA ASP A 18 12.28 17.77 16.06
C ASP A 18 11.60 17.68 17.43
N PHE A 19 10.78 16.65 17.63
CA PHE A 19 10.18 16.37 18.93
C PHE A 19 11.23 16.03 19.98
N GLN A 20 12.22 15.20 19.65
CA GLN A 20 13.32 14.85 20.56
C GLN A 20 14.19 16.05 20.92
N ARG A 21 14.46 16.95 19.95
CA ARG A 21 15.24 18.18 20.19
C ARG A 21 14.52 19.16 21.13
N LYS A 22 13.20 19.24 21.02
CA LYS A 22 12.35 20.13 21.84
C LYS A 22 11.89 19.47 23.13
N LYS A 23 12.07 18.15 23.29
CA LYS A 23 11.77 17.44 24.54
C LYS A 23 12.72 17.98 25.62
N PRO A 24 12.20 18.50 26.74
CA PRO A 24 13.03 18.82 27.89
C PRO A 24 13.82 17.57 28.28
N LYS A 25 15.14 17.66 28.33
CA LYS A 25 15.95 16.54 28.82
C LYS A 25 15.58 16.32 30.28
N GLU A 26 15.38 15.07 30.71
CA GLU A 26 15.10 14.74 32.13
C GLU A 26 16.17 15.28 33.10
N GLN A 27 17.35 15.65 32.58
CA GLN A 27 18.46 16.27 33.31
C GLN A 27 18.48 17.81 33.29
N GLN A 28 17.59 18.50 32.57
CA GLN A 28 17.34 19.93 32.82
C GLN A 28 16.52 20.02 34.10
N LYS A 29 17.22 19.83 35.23
CA LYS A 29 16.72 20.22 36.53
C LYS A 29 16.23 21.67 36.38
N LEU A 30 14.96 21.89 36.71
CA LEU A 30 14.36 23.22 36.82
C LEU A 30 15.03 23.92 38.00
N GLU A 31 16.27 24.38 37.84
CA GLU A 31 17.10 24.94 38.91
C GLU A 31 16.83 26.43 39.14
N SER A 32 16.19 27.12 38.18
CA SER A 32 15.82 28.54 38.27
C SER A 32 14.33 28.81 38.05
N ILE A 33 13.83 29.86 38.69
CA ILE A 33 12.47 30.39 38.50
C ILE A 33 12.24 30.82 37.04
N THR A 34 13.29 31.30 36.37
CA THR A 34 13.24 31.67 34.94
C THR A 34 12.98 30.44 34.07
N ASP A 35 13.59 29.30 34.39
CA ASP A 35 13.40 28.04 33.66
C ASP A 35 11.99 27.49 33.87
N MET A 36 11.46 27.60 35.10
CA MET A 36 10.06 27.26 35.38
C MET A 36 9.08 28.11 34.56
N LYS A 37 9.32 29.42 34.45
CA LYS A 37 8.45 30.31 33.68
C LYS A 37 8.47 29.95 32.18
N ALA A 38 9.66 29.77 31.61
CA ALA A 38 9.81 29.36 30.22
C ALA A 38 9.21 27.98 29.94
N PHE A 39 9.30 27.05 30.89
CA PHE A 39 8.65 25.74 30.77
C PHE A 39 7.13 25.86 30.71
N VAL A 40 6.52 26.62 31.62
CA VAL A 40 5.06 26.80 31.66
C VAL A 40 4.54 27.47 30.39
N GLU A 41 5.26 28.46 29.86
CA GLU A 41 4.90 29.14 28.60
C GLU A 41 4.97 28.21 27.38
N ASN A 42 5.96 27.32 27.33
CA ASN A 42 6.18 26.42 26.19
C ASN A 42 5.43 25.07 26.30
N TYR A 43 5.00 24.68 27.50
CA TYR A 43 4.37 23.39 27.76
C TYR A 43 3.11 23.12 26.90
N PRO A 44 2.19 24.08 26.68
CA PRO A 44 1.03 23.86 25.81
C PRO A 44 1.42 23.50 24.37
N GLN A 45 2.46 24.15 23.83
CA GLN A 45 2.97 23.85 22.48
C GLN A 45 3.62 22.46 22.44
N PHE A 46 4.42 22.12 23.46
CA PHE A 46 5.02 20.79 23.58
C PHE A 46 3.95 19.68 23.66
N LYS A 47 2.89 19.88 24.47
CA LYS A 47 1.77 18.93 24.58
C LYS A 47 1.04 18.74 23.26
N LYS A 48 0.79 19.82 22.51
CA LYS A 48 0.18 19.74 21.17
C LYS A 48 1.07 18.97 20.19
N MET A 49 2.36 19.26 20.18
CA MET A 49 3.33 18.57 19.32
C MET A 49 3.45 17.08 19.65
N SER A 50 3.49 16.73 20.95
CA SER A 50 3.48 15.34 21.43
C SER A 50 2.25 14.58 20.92
N GLY A 51 1.06 15.19 21.02
CA GLY A 51 -0.17 14.61 20.51
C GLY A 51 -0.15 14.37 19.00
N THR A 52 0.38 15.32 18.22
CA THR A 52 0.53 15.18 16.76
C THR A 52 1.51 14.06 16.41
N VAL A 53 2.71 14.07 17.01
CA VAL A 53 3.75 13.04 16.78
C VAL A 53 3.21 11.67 17.09
N SER A 54 2.58 11.49 18.26
CA SER A 54 2.00 10.21 18.67
C SER A 54 1.00 9.69 17.65
N LYS A 55 0.05 10.53 17.20
CA LYS A 55 -0.96 10.13 16.21
C LYS A 55 -0.32 9.68 14.90
N HIS A 56 0.59 10.48 14.35
CA HIS A 56 1.18 10.18 13.05
C HIS A 56 2.12 8.98 13.09
N VAL A 57 2.93 8.84 14.14
CA VAL A 57 3.81 7.68 14.33
C VAL A 57 2.99 6.40 14.47
N THR A 58 1.89 6.43 15.24
CA THR A 58 0.99 5.26 15.36
C THR A 58 0.38 4.87 14.01
N VAL A 59 -0.18 5.83 13.26
CA VAL A 59 -0.80 5.53 11.96
C VAL A 59 0.23 5.01 10.95
N VAL A 60 1.38 5.66 10.83
CA VAL A 60 2.43 5.23 9.88
C VAL A 60 3.06 3.91 10.32
N GLY A 61 3.17 3.67 11.63
CA GLY A 61 3.58 2.37 12.18
C GLY A 61 2.66 1.24 11.75
N GLU A 62 1.33 1.42 11.91
CA GLU A 62 0.35 0.43 11.46
C GLU A 62 0.31 0.26 9.95
N LEU A 63 0.43 1.35 9.17
CA LEU A 63 0.52 1.24 7.71
C LEU A 63 1.76 0.46 7.27
N SER A 64 2.92 0.74 7.87
CA SER A 64 4.16 0.02 7.60
C SER A 64 4.05 -1.47 7.95
N ARG A 65 3.42 -1.77 9.09
CA ARG A 65 3.11 -3.14 9.51
C ARG A 65 2.25 -3.85 8.47
N LEU A 66 1.15 -3.24 8.02
CA LEU A 66 0.24 -3.81 7.02
C LEU A 66 0.89 -4.00 5.64
N VAL A 67 1.68 -3.01 5.19
CA VAL A 67 2.43 -3.09 3.92
C VAL A 67 3.40 -4.27 3.95
N SER A 68 4.09 -4.46 5.06
CA SER A 68 5.07 -5.56 5.24
C SER A 68 4.38 -6.91 5.37
N GLU A 69 3.31 -6.99 6.16
CA GLU A 69 2.55 -8.23 6.38
C GLU A 69 1.96 -8.77 5.07
N ARG A 70 1.45 -7.87 4.22
CA ARG A 70 0.78 -8.22 2.95
C ARG A 70 1.68 -8.11 1.72
N HIS A 71 2.97 -7.79 1.86
CA HIS A 71 3.92 -7.62 0.74
C HIS A 71 3.44 -6.63 -0.32
N LEU A 72 2.76 -5.56 0.09
CA LEU A 72 2.05 -4.66 -0.85
C LEU A 72 2.98 -3.88 -1.78
N MET A 73 4.25 -3.69 -1.40
CA MET A 73 5.24 -3.05 -2.29
C MET A 73 5.47 -3.88 -3.54
N GLU A 74 5.65 -5.18 -3.38
CA GLU A 74 5.89 -6.11 -4.48
C GLU A 74 4.64 -6.28 -5.35
N VAL A 75 3.46 -6.33 -4.71
CA VAL A 75 2.18 -6.35 -5.44
C VAL A 75 2.02 -5.08 -6.27
N SER A 76 2.28 -3.91 -5.68
CA SER A 76 2.17 -2.62 -6.36
C SER A 76 3.14 -2.49 -7.54
N GLU A 77 4.35 -3.05 -7.43
CA GLU A 77 5.31 -3.06 -8.54
C GLU A 77 4.76 -3.84 -9.73
N VAL A 78 4.27 -5.07 -9.51
CA VAL A 78 3.70 -5.90 -10.57
C VAL A 78 2.41 -5.29 -11.15
N GLU A 79 1.57 -4.66 -10.33
CA GLU A 79 0.39 -3.94 -10.82
C GLU A 79 0.76 -2.78 -11.76
N GLN A 80 1.84 -2.04 -11.44
CA GLN A 80 2.35 -0.95 -12.26
C GLN A 80 2.97 -1.46 -13.56
N GLU A 81 3.77 -2.52 -13.50
CA GLU A 81 4.32 -3.19 -14.69
C GLU A 81 3.19 -3.65 -15.63
N LEU A 82 2.17 -4.33 -15.08
CA LEU A 82 1.00 -4.77 -15.84
C LEU A 82 0.23 -3.62 -16.50
N SER A 83 0.19 -2.45 -15.87
CA SER A 83 -0.59 -1.32 -16.37
C SER A 83 0.17 -0.44 -17.36
N CYS A 84 1.51 -0.41 -17.29
CA CYS A 84 2.33 0.54 -18.02
C CYS A 84 3.27 -0.10 -19.06
N GLN A 85 3.60 -1.38 -18.93
CA GLN A 85 4.57 -2.07 -19.80
C GLN A 85 3.90 -3.04 -20.77
N ASN A 86 4.55 -3.35 -21.89
CA ASN A 86 4.05 -4.29 -22.89
C ASN A 86 4.82 -5.63 -22.93
N ASP A 87 5.58 -5.96 -21.88
CA ASP A 87 6.30 -7.24 -21.77
C ASP A 87 5.42 -8.33 -21.15
N HIS A 88 4.65 -9.02 -22.01
CA HIS A 88 3.74 -10.09 -21.60
C HIS A 88 4.42 -11.24 -20.86
N SER A 89 5.60 -11.67 -21.32
CA SER A 89 6.29 -12.83 -20.78
C SER A 89 6.74 -12.58 -19.34
N ASN A 90 7.36 -11.41 -19.10
CA ASN A 90 7.80 -11.02 -17.77
C ASN A 90 6.60 -10.78 -16.83
N ALA A 91 5.58 -10.07 -17.32
CA ALA A 91 4.36 -9.82 -16.56
C ALA A 91 3.67 -11.12 -16.12
N LEU A 92 3.53 -12.10 -17.01
CA LEU A 92 2.94 -13.40 -16.69
C LEU A 92 3.76 -14.17 -15.65
N GLN A 93 5.09 -14.15 -15.75
CA GLN A 93 5.98 -14.78 -14.79
C GLN A 93 5.84 -14.14 -13.40
N ASN A 94 5.81 -12.81 -13.33
CA ASN A 94 5.65 -12.07 -12.08
C ASN A 94 4.29 -12.32 -11.42
N VAL A 95 3.20 -12.36 -12.19
CA VAL A 95 1.86 -12.70 -11.66
C VAL A 95 1.85 -14.13 -11.10
N LYS A 96 2.37 -15.11 -11.84
CA LYS A 96 2.42 -16.51 -11.36
C LYS A 96 3.23 -16.64 -10.07
N ARG A 97 4.36 -15.94 -9.98
CA ARG A 97 5.22 -15.90 -8.79
C ARG A 97 4.48 -15.34 -7.57
N LEU A 98 3.73 -14.26 -7.73
CA LEU A 98 2.91 -13.69 -6.65
C LEU A 98 1.72 -14.57 -6.27
N LEU A 99 1.10 -15.26 -7.22
CA LEU A 99 0.00 -16.19 -6.95
C LEU A 99 0.43 -17.40 -6.11
N GLN A 100 1.70 -17.80 -6.19
CA GLN A 100 2.28 -18.86 -5.34
C GLN A 100 2.52 -18.40 -3.89
N ASN A 101 2.64 -17.08 -3.64
CA ASN A 101 2.87 -16.55 -2.31
C ASN A 101 1.59 -16.61 -1.45
N GLN A 102 1.56 -17.51 -0.46
CA GLN A 102 0.40 -17.71 0.43
C GLN A 102 0.02 -16.49 1.28
N ARG A 103 0.94 -15.53 1.47
CA ARG A 103 0.68 -14.30 2.24
C ARG A 103 -0.15 -13.27 1.49
N LEU A 104 -0.28 -13.40 0.17
CA LEU A 104 -1.09 -12.52 -0.65
C LEU A 104 -2.59 -12.66 -0.30
N SER A 105 -3.33 -11.56 -0.22
CA SER A 105 -4.77 -11.63 0.03
C SER A 105 -5.49 -12.24 -1.18
N GLU A 106 -6.61 -12.93 -0.94
CA GLU A 106 -7.51 -13.37 -2.04
C GLU A 106 -7.91 -12.21 -2.95
N LEU A 107 -8.12 -11.04 -2.36
CA LEU A 107 -8.51 -9.83 -3.08
C LEU A 107 -7.40 -9.35 -4.02
N ASP A 108 -6.17 -9.30 -3.52
CA ASP A 108 -5.01 -8.82 -4.29
C ASP A 108 -4.65 -9.81 -5.40
N ALA A 109 -4.71 -11.11 -5.11
CA ALA A 109 -4.54 -12.18 -6.10
C ALA A 109 -5.57 -12.05 -7.24
N THR A 110 -6.83 -11.80 -6.89
CA THR A 110 -7.90 -11.60 -7.87
C THR A 110 -7.65 -10.34 -8.70
N ARG A 111 -7.25 -9.23 -8.06
CA ARG A 111 -6.95 -7.96 -8.74
C ARG A 111 -5.81 -8.09 -9.76
N LEU A 112 -4.72 -8.77 -9.40
CA LEU A 112 -3.61 -9.04 -10.32
C LEU A 112 -4.07 -9.80 -11.57
N VAL A 113 -4.88 -10.86 -11.39
CA VAL A 113 -5.41 -11.63 -12.52
C VAL A 113 -6.39 -10.81 -13.35
N MET A 114 -7.20 -9.95 -12.73
CA MET A 114 -8.09 -9.02 -13.43
C MET A 114 -7.31 -8.01 -14.28
N LEU A 115 -6.27 -7.39 -13.72
CA LEU A 115 -5.42 -6.45 -14.44
C LEU A 115 -4.73 -7.12 -15.62
N TYR A 116 -4.16 -8.31 -15.42
CA TYR A 116 -3.58 -9.11 -16.49
C TYR A 116 -4.61 -9.41 -17.60
N ALA A 117 -5.82 -9.82 -17.21
CA ALA A 117 -6.87 -10.14 -18.16
C ALA A 117 -7.32 -8.94 -19.00
N LEU A 118 -7.40 -7.76 -18.39
CA LEU A 118 -7.76 -6.51 -19.07
C LEU A 118 -6.66 -6.04 -20.01
N HIS A 119 -5.40 -6.11 -19.59
CA HIS A 119 -4.28 -5.60 -20.38
C HIS A 119 -3.92 -6.51 -21.56
N TYR A 120 -3.88 -7.84 -21.34
CA TYR A 120 -3.44 -8.82 -22.35
C TYR A 120 -4.58 -9.61 -22.99
N GLU A 121 -5.81 -9.09 -22.96
CA GLU A 121 -6.98 -9.78 -23.48
C GLU A 121 -6.81 -10.27 -24.93
N ARG A 122 -6.24 -9.41 -25.79
CA ARG A 122 -6.04 -9.65 -27.23
C ARG A 122 -4.70 -10.28 -27.57
N HIS A 123 -3.88 -10.60 -26.56
CA HIS A 123 -2.57 -11.18 -26.78
C HIS A 123 -2.71 -12.64 -27.24
N SER A 124 -1.98 -13.05 -28.27
CA SER A 124 -2.05 -14.40 -28.84
C SER A 124 -1.71 -15.50 -27.83
N SER A 125 -0.79 -15.21 -26.91
CA SER A 125 -0.37 -16.11 -25.83
C SER A 125 -1.09 -15.85 -24.49
N ASN A 126 -2.36 -15.46 -24.52
CA ASN A 126 -3.11 -15.17 -23.29
C ASN A 126 -3.23 -16.41 -22.37
N ALA A 127 -2.68 -16.31 -21.16
CA ALA A 127 -2.66 -17.39 -20.18
C ALA A 127 -3.74 -17.27 -19.09
N LEU A 128 -4.81 -16.51 -19.33
CA LEU A 128 -5.87 -16.25 -18.36
C LEU A 128 -6.46 -17.53 -17.73
N GLN A 129 -6.68 -18.58 -18.54
CA GLN A 129 -7.24 -19.84 -18.02
C GLN A 129 -6.30 -20.53 -17.03
N SER A 130 -4.99 -20.44 -17.25
CA SER A 130 -3.98 -20.94 -16.30
C SER A 130 -4.07 -20.17 -14.98
N LEU A 131 -4.14 -18.84 -15.05
CA LEU A 131 -4.20 -17.99 -13.86
C LEU A 131 -5.50 -18.19 -13.05
N LEU A 132 -6.63 -18.43 -13.73
CA LEU A 132 -7.89 -18.80 -13.07
C LEU A 132 -7.79 -20.16 -12.37
N ALA A 133 -7.10 -21.13 -12.97
CA ALA A 133 -6.83 -22.41 -12.32
C ALA A 133 -5.93 -22.24 -11.08
N ASP A 134 -4.92 -21.37 -11.16
CA ASP A 134 -4.04 -21.06 -10.03
C ASP A 134 -4.81 -20.40 -8.87
N LEU A 135 -5.72 -19.45 -9.16
CA LEU A 135 -6.63 -18.87 -8.16
C LEU A 135 -7.55 -19.92 -7.51
N ARG A 136 -8.05 -20.87 -8.30
CA ARG A 136 -8.88 -21.97 -7.80
C ARG A 136 -8.08 -22.88 -6.87
N ASN A 137 -6.86 -23.26 -7.26
CA ASN A 137 -5.97 -24.11 -6.48
C ASN A 137 -5.59 -23.47 -5.15
N ARG A 138 -5.48 -22.14 -5.13
CA ARG A 138 -5.24 -21.35 -3.92
C ARG A 138 -6.45 -21.32 -2.96
N GLY A 139 -7.63 -21.71 -3.41
CA GLY A 139 -8.86 -21.73 -2.60
C GLY A 139 -9.60 -20.40 -2.53
N VAL A 140 -9.27 -19.42 -3.39
CA VAL A 140 -9.94 -18.10 -3.42
C VAL A 140 -11.44 -18.27 -3.51
N SER A 141 -12.23 -17.60 -2.67
CA SER A 141 -13.69 -17.80 -2.65
C SER A 141 -14.37 -17.50 -4.00
N GLU A 142 -15.42 -18.27 -4.37
CA GLU A 142 -16.18 -18.12 -5.61
C GLU A 142 -16.72 -16.69 -5.85
N LYS A 143 -16.97 -15.93 -4.78
CA LYS A 143 -17.37 -14.51 -4.87
C LYS A 143 -16.37 -13.68 -5.68
N TYR A 144 -15.08 -13.98 -5.60
CA TYR A 144 -14.01 -13.27 -6.29
C TYR A 144 -13.66 -13.91 -7.65
N ARG A 145 -14.05 -15.16 -7.90
CA ARG A 145 -13.80 -15.86 -9.18
C ARG A 145 -14.67 -15.38 -10.33
N ARG A 146 -15.69 -14.54 -10.08
CA ARG A 146 -16.53 -13.91 -11.11
C ARG A 146 -15.79 -12.83 -11.94
N VAL A 147 -14.47 -12.95 -12.08
CA VAL A 147 -13.63 -12.12 -12.96
C VAL A 147 -14.18 -12.09 -14.39
N ARG A 148 -14.67 -13.23 -14.89
CA ARG A 148 -15.28 -13.31 -16.23
C ARG A 148 -16.55 -12.46 -16.37
N CYS A 149 -17.37 -12.32 -15.32
CA CYS A 149 -18.52 -11.40 -15.35
C CYS A 149 -18.08 -9.94 -15.40
N PHE A 150 -16.97 -9.60 -14.72
CA PHE A 150 -16.40 -8.25 -14.77
C PHE A 150 -15.78 -7.93 -16.12
N LEU A 151 -15.12 -8.88 -16.79
CA LEU A 151 -14.61 -8.69 -18.16
C LEU A 151 -15.74 -8.54 -19.20
N VAL A 152 -16.94 -9.06 -18.95
CA VAL A 152 -18.10 -8.83 -19.82
C VAL A 152 -18.65 -7.40 -19.68
N PHE A 153 -18.42 -6.74 -18.54
CA PHE A 153 -18.96 -5.41 -18.25
C PHE A 153 -18.35 -4.26 -19.10
N PRO A 154 -17.02 -4.18 -19.34
CA PRO A 154 -16.46 -3.22 -20.29
C PRO A 154 -16.74 -3.58 -21.75
N PHE A 155 -17.25 -4.79 -22.04
CA PHE A 155 -17.47 -5.30 -23.40
C PHE A 155 -18.89 -5.13 -23.96
N LYS A 156 -19.86 -4.69 -23.16
CA LYS A 156 -21.18 -4.30 -23.67
C LYS A 156 -21.20 -2.81 -24.03
N SER A 157 -20.39 -2.42 -25.01
CA SER A 157 -20.61 -1.19 -25.79
C SER A 157 -21.28 -1.57 -27.12
N PRO A 158 -22.31 -0.84 -27.59
CA PRO A 158 -23.22 -1.31 -28.64
C PRO A 158 -22.54 -1.20 -30.00
N ARG A 159 -21.91 -2.28 -30.47
CA ARG A 159 -21.52 -2.42 -31.87
C ARG A 159 -22.11 -3.72 -32.41
N ASN A 160 -23.41 -3.66 -32.65
CA ASN A 160 -24.18 -4.51 -33.58
C ASN A 160 -25.51 -3.81 -33.90
N LEU A 161 -25.43 -2.55 -34.32
CA LEU A 161 -26.48 -1.81 -35.02
C LEU A 161 -25.77 -0.92 -36.03
N VAL A 162 -25.39 -1.51 -37.16
CA VAL A 162 -25.75 -1.16 -38.55
C VAL A 162 -24.97 -2.14 -39.43
#